data_AF-A0A2V7WYI9-F1
#
_entry.id   AF-A0A2V7WYI9-F1
#
_cell.length_a   1.000
_cell.length_b   1.000
_cell.length_c   1.000
_cell.angle_alpha   90.00
_cell.angle_beta   90.00
_cell.angle_gamma   90.00
#
_symmetry.space_group_name_H-M   'P 1'
#
loop_
_entity.id
_entity.type
_entity.pdbx_description
1 polymer ?
#
loop_
_entity_poly.entity_id
_entity_poly.type
_entity_poly.pdbx_seq_one_letter_code
_entity_poly.pdbx_strand_id
1 'polypeptide(L)'
;MFPEGVKGVGKAFGQRYRLARFGRGGFVRLALRTGSPIVPCALVGAEEIHPKIASVDWLGRPLGLPYLPITPTFPLLGPLGVIPLPTKWSIDFADPIPMDAYGPEGAEDPNLVNRLSEQVRSIVQRMVDSRLARRRSVWFG
;
A
#
# COMPACT_ATOMS: atom_id res chain seq x y z
N MET A 1 0.40 -2.69 -10.81
CA MET A 1 -0.10 -1.30 -10.63
C MET A 1 -0.36 -1.07 -9.14
N PHE A 2 -0.06 0.10 -8.58
CA PHE A 2 -0.38 0.43 -7.18
C PHE A 2 -1.65 1.31 -7.13
N PRO A 3 -2.85 0.72 -6.95
CA PRO A 3 -4.12 1.46 -7.05
C PRO A 3 -4.33 2.48 -5.92
N GLU A 4 -3.53 2.36 -4.85
CA GLU A 4 -3.50 3.27 -3.71
C GLU A 4 -2.62 4.51 -3.95
N GLY A 5 -1.62 4.38 -4.84
CA GLY A 5 -0.68 5.46 -5.18
C GLY A 5 -0.02 6.11 -3.96
N VAL A 6 0.25 7.41 -4.07
CA VAL A 6 0.94 8.22 -3.04
C VAL A 6 0.19 8.24 -1.69
N LYS A 7 -1.12 7.97 -1.69
CA LYS A 7 -1.94 7.94 -0.46
C LYS A 7 -1.58 6.79 0.48
N GLY A 8 -1.01 5.70 -0.02
CA GLY A 8 -0.49 4.61 0.81
C GLY A 8 0.83 4.99 1.48
N VAL A 9 1.72 5.65 0.73
CA VAL A 9 3.07 6.04 1.17
C VAL A 9 3.06 7.15 2.22
N GLY A 10 2.04 8.02 2.21
CA GLY A 10 1.96 9.19 3.10
C GLY A 10 1.40 8.93 4.51
N LYS A 11 1.07 7.68 4.86
CA LYS A 11 0.39 7.38 6.13
C LYS A 11 1.31 7.48 7.34
N ALA A 12 0.80 8.07 8.41
CA ALA A 12 1.45 8.00 9.71
C ALA A 12 1.49 6.54 10.20
N PHE A 13 2.50 6.18 11.00
CA PHE A 13 2.69 4.81 11.49
C PHE A 13 1.45 4.21 12.18
N GLY A 14 0.58 5.02 12.81
CA GLY A 14 -0.68 4.57 13.40
C GLY A 14 -1.76 4.12 12.39
N GLN A 15 -1.62 4.48 11.12
CA GLN A 15 -2.53 4.10 10.02
C GLN A 15 -1.97 2.97 9.14
N ARG A 16 -0.83 2.40 9.55
CA ARG A 16 -0.19 1.27 8.85
C ARG A 16 -1.17 0.12 8.65
N TYR A 17 -1.03 -0.57 7.53
CA TYR A 17 -1.82 -1.75 7.18
C TYR A 17 -3.33 -1.57 6.96
N ARG A 18 -3.84 -0.33 6.98
CA ARG A 18 -5.18 -0.03 6.49
C ARG A 18 -5.06 0.44 5.06
N LEU A 19 -5.59 -0.28 4.08
CA LEU A 19 -5.58 0.18 2.69
C LEU A 19 -6.43 1.44 2.55
N ALA A 20 -5.90 2.47 1.90
CA ALA A 20 -6.71 3.62 1.51
C ALA A 20 -7.68 3.18 0.41
N ARG A 21 -8.75 3.96 0.22
CA ARG A 21 -9.66 3.75 -0.90
C ARG A 21 -8.86 3.80 -2.21
N PHE A 22 -8.99 2.75 -3.02
CA PHE A 22 -8.39 2.72 -4.35
C PHE A 22 -8.96 3.88 -5.18
N GLY A 23 -8.19 4.35 -6.16
CA GLY A 23 -8.61 5.46 -7.03
C GLY A 23 -9.92 5.18 -7.80
N ARG A 24 -10.20 5.94 -8.86
CA ARG A 24 -11.46 5.81 -9.65
C ARG A 24 -11.59 4.50 -10.48
N GLY A 25 -10.97 3.41 -10.04
CA GLY A 25 -11.02 2.10 -10.68
C GLY A 25 -10.25 2.01 -12.00
N GLY A 26 -9.30 2.91 -12.26
CA GLY A 26 -8.54 2.91 -13.53
C GLY A 26 -7.81 1.59 -13.82
N PHE A 27 -7.28 0.93 -12.80
CA PHE A 27 -6.64 -0.38 -12.95
C PHE A 27 -7.63 -1.49 -13.34
N VAL A 28 -8.87 -1.42 -12.83
CA VAL A 28 -9.95 -2.34 -13.20
C VAL A 28 -10.41 -2.06 -14.62
N ARG A 29 -10.58 -0.78 -15.00
CA ARG A 29 -10.93 -0.41 -16.39
C ARG A 29 -9.91 -0.92 -17.39
N LEU A 30 -8.62 -0.81 -17.05
CA LEU A 30 -7.56 -1.35 -17.90
C LEU A 30 -7.66 -2.88 -18.01
N ALA A 31 -7.79 -3.58 -16.90
CA ALA A 31 -7.89 -5.04 -16.87
C ALA A 31 -9.13 -5.56 -17.65
N LEU A 32 -10.27 -4.87 -17.55
CA LEU A 32 -11.47 -5.17 -18.31
C LEU A 32 -11.27 -4.95 -19.82
N ARG A 33 -10.64 -3.84 -20.22
CA ARG A 33 -10.36 -3.55 -21.63
C ARG A 33 -9.38 -4.54 -22.26
N THR A 34 -8.40 -5.03 -21.50
CA THR A 34 -7.39 -5.97 -21.99
C THR A 34 -7.75 -7.43 -21.74
N GLY A 35 -8.86 -7.71 -21.04
CA GLY A 35 -9.22 -9.05 -20.59
C GLY A 35 -8.20 -9.71 -19.64
N SER A 36 -7.29 -8.91 -19.06
CA SER A 36 -6.19 -9.45 -18.26
C SER A 36 -6.63 -9.74 -16.83
N PRO A 37 -6.24 -10.88 -16.23
CA PRO A 37 -6.59 -11.19 -14.85
C PRO A 37 -5.89 -10.23 -13.87
N ILE A 38 -6.57 -9.91 -12.77
CA ILE A 38 -5.97 -9.12 -11.67
C ILE A 38 -5.46 -10.08 -10.61
N VAL A 39 -4.17 -10.01 -10.29
CA VAL A 39 -3.57 -10.77 -9.19
C VAL A 39 -3.38 -9.86 -7.96
N PRO A 40 -4.17 -10.03 -6.88
CA PRO A 40 -3.99 -9.26 -5.66
C PRO A 40 -2.69 -9.62 -4.96
N CYS A 41 -1.94 -8.61 -4.52
CA CYS A 41 -0.67 -8.78 -3.82
C CYS A 41 -0.68 -7.89 -2.57
N ALA A 42 -0.31 -8.47 -1.42
CA ALA A 42 -0.20 -7.80 -0.13
C ALA A 42 1.26 -7.77 0.33
N LEU A 43 1.74 -6.58 0.68
CA LEU A 43 3.08 -6.36 1.21
C LEU A 43 2.98 -5.97 2.69
N VAL A 44 3.61 -6.75 3.57
CA VAL A 44 3.64 -6.48 5.02
C VAL A 44 5.10 -6.36 5.48
N GLY A 45 5.38 -5.36 6.32
CA GLY A 45 6.72 -5.10 6.90
C GLY A 45 7.49 -3.95 6.24
N ALA A 46 7.13 -3.56 5.02
CA ALA A 46 7.75 -2.42 4.33
C ALA A 46 7.47 -1.06 5.01
N GLU A 47 6.28 -0.91 5.59
CA GLU A 47 5.87 0.29 6.34
C GLU A 47 6.57 0.44 7.71
N GLU A 48 7.35 -0.57 8.14
CA GLU A 48 8.05 -0.55 9.42
C GLU A 48 9.53 -0.20 9.31
N ILE A 49 10.11 -0.17 8.10
CA ILE A 49 11.52 0.22 7.90
C ILE A 49 11.79 1.64 8.43
N HIS A 50 10.83 2.53 8.24
CA HIS A 50 10.86 3.89 8.75
C HIS A 50 9.59 4.13 9.57
N PRO A 51 9.61 3.97 10.90
CA PRO A 51 8.50 4.34 11.74
C PRO A 51 8.34 5.86 11.73
N LYS A 52 7.64 6.37 10.70
CA LYS A 52 7.38 7.79 10.51
C LYS A 52 6.28 8.20 11.49
N ILE A 53 6.67 8.84 12.58
CA ILE A 53 5.76 9.33 13.63
C ILE A 53 5.03 10.58 13.12
N ALA A 54 5.77 11.48 12.47
CA ALA A 54 5.25 12.69 11.84
C ALA A 54 6.16 13.10 10.65
N SER A 55 5.64 13.87 9.69
CA SER A 55 6.47 14.68 8.79
C SER A 55 6.32 16.15 9.09
N VAL A 56 7.44 16.86 9.02
CA VAL A 56 7.46 18.31 9.04
C VAL A 56 7.74 18.78 7.62
N ASP A 57 6.68 19.21 6.94
CA ASP A 57 6.73 19.55 5.51
C ASP A 57 7.44 20.90 5.25
N TRP A 58 7.51 21.79 6.25
CA TRP A 58 8.10 23.12 6.11
C TRP A 58 9.63 23.15 6.30
N LEU A 59 10.21 22.15 6.98
CA LEU A 59 11.64 22.12 7.32
C LEU A 59 12.50 21.39 6.28
N GLY A 60 11.90 20.60 5.38
CA GLY A 60 12.63 19.85 4.33
C GLY A 60 12.97 20.67 3.08
N ARG A 61 12.22 21.75 2.82
CA ARG A 61 12.35 22.57 1.60
C ARG A 61 13.72 23.23 1.41
N PRO A 62 14.41 23.75 2.45
CA PRO A 62 15.75 24.31 2.29
C PRO A 62 16.81 23.25 1.93
N LEU A 63 16.54 21.97 2.21
CA LEU A 63 17.46 20.84 2.02
C LEU A 63 17.13 20.00 0.77
N GLY A 64 16.16 20.43 -0.06
CA GLY A 64 15.74 19.69 -1.26
C GLY A 64 14.97 18.40 -0.99
N LEU A 65 14.51 18.18 0.25
CA LEU A 65 13.76 16.99 0.64
C LEU A 65 12.26 17.28 0.66
N PRO A 66 11.40 16.38 0.13
CA PRO A 66 9.95 16.60 0.06
C PRO A 66 9.28 16.71 1.44
N TYR A 67 9.90 16.12 2.46
CA TYR A 67 9.52 16.24 3.88
C TYR A 67 10.70 15.80 4.76
N LEU A 68 10.74 16.28 6.00
CA LEU A 68 11.66 15.75 7.02
C LEU A 68 10.92 14.71 7.88
N PRO A 69 11.31 13.42 7.87
CA PRO A 69 10.66 12.39 8.69
C PRO A 69 11.10 12.53 10.15
N ILE A 70 10.15 12.66 11.09
CA ILE A 70 10.41 12.49 12.51
C ILE A 70 10.25 11.00 12.84
N THR A 71 11.34 10.37 13.25
CA THR A 71 11.40 8.98 13.73
C THR A 71 11.80 9.00 15.21
N PRO A 72 11.68 7.88 15.97
CA PRO A 72 12.12 7.86 17.37
C PRO A 72 13.60 8.28 17.57
N THR A 73 14.43 8.08 16.53
CA THR A 73 15.88 8.30 16.53
C THR A 73 16.31 9.59 15.84
N PHE A 74 15.44 10.21 15.04
CA PHE A 74 15.71 11.46 14.32
C PHE A 74 14.79 12.58 14.81
N PRO A 75 15.32 13.78 15.15
CA PRO A 75 16.65 14.30 14.82
C PRO A 75 17.75 14.03 15.86
N LEU A 76 17.44 13.36 16.97
CA LEU A 76 18.34 13.26 18.13
C LEU A 76 19.71 12.62 17.83
N LEU A 77 19.77 11.63 16.93
CA LEU A 77 21.00 10.95 16.50
C LEU A 77 21.58 11.51 15.18
N GLY A 78 21.08 12.65 14.68
CA GLY A 78 21.51 13.21 13.40
C GLY A 78 21.28 12.23 12.23
N PRO A 79 22.20 12.15 11.24
CA PRO A 79 22.07 11.25 10.09
C PRO A 79 21.90 9.76 10.44
N LEU A 80 22.43 9.32 11.59
CA LEU A 80 22.29 7.94 12.07
C LEU A 80 20.85 7.61 12.46
N GLY A 81 20.02 8.63 12.76
CA GLY A 81 18.60 8.45 13.05
C GLY A 81 17.74 8.10 11.84
N VAL A 82 18.32 8.14 10.64
CA VAL A 82 17.70 7.79 9.34
C VAL A 82 18.05 6.36 8.92
N ILE A 83 18.83 5.62 9.72
CA ILE A 83 19.19 4.24 9.39
C ILE A 83 17.93 3.37 9.39
N PRO A 84 17.64 2.65 8.29
CA PRO A 84 16.49 1.77 8.20
C PRO A 84 16.59 0.64 9.23
N LEU A 85 15.50 0.39 9.97
CA LEU A 85 15.45 -0.74 10.90
C LEU A 85 15.38 -2.06 10.11
N PRO A 86 16.08 -3.13 10.55
CA PRO A 86 15.95 -4.44 9.91
C PRO A 86 14.54 -5.01 10.13
N THR A 87 13.63 -4.86 9.17
CA THR A 87 12.27 -5.41 9.24
C THR A 87 12.10 -6.60 8.31
N LYS A 88 11.37 -7.62 8.78
CA LYS A 88 11.05 -8.77 7.92
C LYS A 88 9.90 -8.44 6.98
N TRP A 89 10.14 -8.60 5.68
CA TRP A 89 9.13 -8.36 4.65
C TRP A 89 8.40 -9.65 4.31
N SER A 90 7.13 -9.53 3.97
CA SER A 90 6.34 -10.63 3.45
C SER A 90 5.49 -10.14 2.29
N ILE A 91 5.49 -10.93 1.22
CA ILE A 91 4.74 -10.68 0.00
C ILE A 91 3.81 -11.87 -0.18
N ASP A 92 2.52 -11.64 -0.01
CA ASP A 92 1.49 -12.65 -0.19
C ASP A 92 0.76 -12.37 -1.51
N PHE A 93 0.48 -13.42 -2.27
CA PHE A 93 -0.30 -13.36 -3.50
C PHE A 93 -1.60 -14.15 -3.33
N ALA A 94 -2.70 -13.62 -3.87
CA ALA A 94 -3.96 -14.34 -3.94
C ALA A 94 -4.21 -14.90 -5.34
N ASP A 95 -5.24 -15.73 -5.45
CA ASP A 95 -5.67 -16.28 -6.72
C ASP A 95 -6.03 -15.17 -7.73
N PRO A 96 -5.72 -15.38 -9.03
CA PRO A 96 -6.07 -14.43 -10.08
C PRO A 96 -7.59 -14.24 -10.16
N ILE A 97 -8.02 -12.98 -10.27
CA ILE A 97 -9.42 -12.63 -10.53
C ILE A 97 -9.58 -12.50 -12.05
N PRO A 98 -10.32 -13.41 -12.71
CA PRO A 98 -10.53 -13.35 -14.15
C PRO A 98 -11.38 -12.12 -14.52
N MET A 99 -11.05 -11.49 -15.65
CA MET A 99 -11.74 -10.30 -16.17
C MET A 99 -12.37 -10.53 -17.55
N ASP A 100 -12.06 -11.67 -18.17
CA ASP A 100 -12.56 -12.11 -19.49
C ASP A 100 -14.09 -12.26 -19.52
N ALA A 101 -14.70 -12.70 -18.42
CA ALA A 101 -16.14 -12.91 -18.31
C ALA A 101 -16.99 -11.62 -18.42
N TYR A 102 -16.38 -10.44 -18.28
CA TYR A 102 -17.10 -9.16 -18.28
C TYR A 102 -17.03 -8.40 -19.62
N GLY A 103 -16.12 -8.81 -20.51
CA GLY A 103 -15.86 -8.12 -21.78
C GLY A 103 -15.29 -6.69 -21.61
N PRO A 104 -14.81 -6.10 -22.72
CA PRO A 104 -14.24 -4.75 -22.70
C PRO A 104 -15.27 -3.65 -22.38
N GLU A 105 -16.55 -3.88 -22.71
CA GLU A 105 -17.65 -2.94 -22.42
C GLU A 105 -17.89 -2.76 -20.92
N GLY A 106 -17.57 -3.76 -20.11
CA GLY A 106 -17.64 -3.67 -18.65
C GLY A 106 -16.75 -2.54 -18.08
N ALA A 107 -15.74 -2.10 -18.83
CA ALA A 107 -14.91 -0.96 -18.43
C ALA A 107 -15.66 0.37 -18.42
N GLU A 108 -16.80 0.48 -19.11
CA GLU A 108 -17.62 1.69 -19.18
C GLU A 108 -18.70 1.73 -18.08
N ASP A 109 -19.07 0.59 -17.47
CA ASP A 109 -20.01 0.53 -16.35
C ASP A 109 -19.35 0.98 -15.03
N PRO A 110 -19.72 2.15 -14.48
CA PRO A 110 -19.14 2.65 -13.23
C PRO A 110 -19.45 1.76 -12.03
N ASN A 111 -20.62 1.09 -12.00
CA ASN A 111 -21.02 0.24 -10.89
C ASN A 111 -20.19 -1.04 -10.87
N LEU A 112 -20.01 -1.69 -12.02
CA LEU A 112 -19.13 -2.84 -12.16
C LEU A 112 -17.70 -2.52 -11.75
N VAL A 113 -17.14 -1.42 -12.28
CA VAL A 113 -15.77 -0.98 -11.97
C VAL A 113 -15.59 -0.72 -10.47
N ASN A 114 -16.55 -0.04 -9.84
CA ASN A 114 -16.51 0.23 -8.39
C ASN A 114 -16.59 -1.07 -7.57
N ARG A 115 -17.50 -1.98 -7.94
CA ARG A 115 -17.67 -3.27 -7.25
C ARG A 115 -16.40 -4.13 -7.33
N LEU A 116 -15.81 -4.26 -8.52
CA LEU A 116 -14.56 -5.00 -8.71
C LEU A 116 -13.38 -4.33 -7.98
N SER A 117 -13.32 -2.99 -7.98
CA SER A 117 -12.29 -2.25 -7.23
C SER A 117 -12.40 -2.51 -5.72
N GLU A 118 -13.61 -2.50 -5.16
CA GLU A 118 -13.86 -2.82 -3.75
C GLU A 118 -13.59 -4.30 -3.44
N GLN A 119 -13.91 -5.22 -4.35
CA GLN A 119 -13.58 -6.64 -4.20
C GLN A 119 -12.07 -6.85 -4.10
N VAL A 120 -11.28 -6.27 -5.01
CA VAL A 120 -9.82 -6.35 -4.97
C VAL A 120 -9.28 -5.75 -3.68
N ARG A 121 -9.76 -4.56 -3.29
CA ARG A 121 -9.35 -3.92 -2.03
C ARG A 121 -9.64 -4.81 -0.82
N SER A 122 -10.82 -5.40 -0.76
CA SER A 122 -11.25 -6.29 0.31
C SER A 122 -10.38 -7.55 0.41
N ILE A 123 -9.99 -8.14 -0.73
CA ILE A 123 -9.07 -9.28 -0.78
C ILE A 123 -7.71 -8.89 -0.22
N VAL A 124 -7.11 -7.79 -0.71
CA VAL A 124 -5.80 -7.35 -0.23
C VAL A 124 -5.85 -7.02 1.27
N GLN A 125 -6.93 -6.40 1.78
CA GLN A 125 -7.07 -6.13 3.21
C GLN A 125 -7.09 -7.42 4.03
N ARG A 126 -7.87 -8.43 3.63
CA ARG A 126 -7.88 -9.73 4.31
C ARG A 126 -6.53 -10.41 4.30
N MET A 127 -5.77 -10.30 3.21
CA MET A 127 -4.41 -10.85 3.13
C MET A 127 -3.49 -10.18 4.14
N VAL A 128 -3.51 -8.85 4.20
CA VAL A 128 -2.76 -8.06 5.18
C VAL A 128 -3.15 -8.46 6.61
N ASP A 129 -4.45 -8.47 6.93
CA ASP A 129 -4.96 -8.81 8.26
C ASP A 129 -4.54 -10.24 8.67
N SER A 130 -4.66 -11.21 7.75
CA SER A 130 -4.25 -12.61 7.97
C SER A 130 -2.75 -12.74 8.18
N ARG A 131 -1.94 -11.99 7.43
CA ARG A 131 -0.49 -12.00 7.59
C ARG A 131 -0.05 -11.39 8.91
N LEU A 132 -0.72 -10.32 9.35
CA LEU A 132 -0.49 -9.67 10.64
C LEU A 132 -0.91 -10.55 11.81
N ALA A 133 -2.04 -11.25 11.72
CA ALA A 133 -2.49 -12.18 12.75
C ALA A 133 -1.49 -13.34 12.97
N ARG A 134 -0.82 -13.79 11.91
CA ARG A 134 0.23 -14.82 11.97
C ARG A 134 1.59 -14.28 12.39
N ARG A 135 1.74 -12.96 12.48
CA ARG A 135 3.02 -12.30 12.76
C ARG A 135 3.25 -12.24 14.27
N ARG A 136 4.29 -12.92 14.75
CA ARG A 136 4.76 -12.91 16.14
C ARG A 136 5.63 -11.69 16.46
N SER A 137 6.35 -11.16 15.47
CA SER A 137 7.29 -10.03 15.69
C SER A 137 7.60 -9.23 14.42
N VAL A 138 7.85 -7.93 14.60
CA VAL A 138 8.37 -7.02 13.56
C VAL A 138 9.70 -7.54 12.97
N TRP A 139 10.52 -8.16 13.81
CA TRP A 139 11.87 -8.60 13.50
C TRP A 139 11.94 -10.05 12.99
N PHE A 140 11.13 -10.94 13.57
CA PHE A 140 11.24 -12.38 13.32
C PHE A 140 10.15 -12.96 12.40
N GLY A 141 9.08 -12.21 12.14
CA GLY A 141 7.90 -12.72 11.44
C GLY A 141 6.95 -13.33 12.45
#